data_AF-A0A954GYP6-F1
#
_entry.id   AF-A0A954GYP6-F1
#
_cell.length_a   1.000
_cell.length_b   1.000
_cell.length_c   1.000
_cell.angle_alpha   90.00
_cell.angle_beta   90.00
_cell.angle_gamma   90.00
#
_symmetry.space_group_name_H-M   'P 1'
#
loop_
_entity.id
_entity.type
_entity.pdbx_description
1 polymer ?
#
loop_
_entity_poly.entity_id
_entity_poly.type
_entity_poly.pdbx_seq_one_letter_code
_entity_poly.pdbx_strand_id
1 'polypeptide(L)'
;MKSRTFTLFTIALFSANCSLVVADDAADQQIRREKAFSEQMARSVMIGAFTVDGKEDDKPLKEERYEIESVVKTGDNYWTFTARVKYGNTDVKLPITVPMEWAGDTPMVLLTDATLPGLGSAFSARVLFHDGRYAGTWQHGKVGGHMFGRIEKQKPSESASE
;
A
#
# COMPACT_ATOMS: atom_id res chain seq x y z
N MET A 1 74.57 2.95 -20.85
CA MET A 1 74.08 1.69 -21.46
C MET A 1 73.50 0.81 -20.36
N LYS A 2 72.29 0.27 -20.59
CA LYS A 2 71.47 -0.66 -19.78
C LYS A 2 70.41 -0.04 -18.82
N SER A 3 69.23 0.09 -19.44
CA SER A 3 67.86 0.12 -18.92
C SER A 3 67.55 -0.94 -17.86
N ARG A 4 66.60 -0.63 -16.95
CA ARG A 4 65.60 -1.53 -16.34
C ARG A 4 64.78 -0.74 -15.30
N THR A 5 63.50 -0.89 -15.05
CA THR A 5 62.31 -1.43 -15.75
C THR A 5 61.15 -0.86 -14.94
N PHE A 6 60.14 -0.32 -15.62
CA PHE A 6 58.89 0.17 -15.08
C PHE A 6 58.14 -0.98 -14.39
N THR A 7 57.75 -0.84 -13.12
CA THR A 7 56.74 -1.72 -12.50
C THR A 7 55.57 -0.85 -12.05
N LEU A 8 54.68 -0.58 -13.01
CA LEU A 8 53.29 -0.25 -12.75
C LEU A 8 52.56 -1.59 -12.63
N PHE A 9 52.04 -1.95 -11.46
CA PHE A 9 51.15 -3.11 -11.33
C PHE A 9 50.06 -2.86 -10.29
N THR A 10 48.82 -2.88 -10.80
CA THR A 10 47.55 -3.22 -10.12
C THR A 10 46.96 -2.26 -9.07
N ILE A 11 46.22 -1.26 -9.55
CA ILE A 11 44.96 -0.82 -8.92
C ILE A 11 43.85 -1.09 -9.94
N ALA A 12 43.34 -2.32 -9.97
CA ALA A 12 42.14 -2.66 -10.74
C ALA A 12 41.62 -4.05 -10.32
N LEU A 13 40.83 -4.12 -9.23
CA LEU A 13 39.70 -5.05 -9.05
C LEU A 13 39.14 -4.95 -7.61
N PHE A 14 38.40 -3.89 -7.29
CA PHE A 14 37.52 -3.90 -6.11
C PHE A 14 36.23 -3.08 -6.32
N SER A 15 35.84 -2.83 -7.57
CA SER A 15 34.64 -2.05 -7.90
C SER A 15 33.44 -2.90 -8.33
N ALA A 16 33.60 -4.21 -8.52
CA ALA A 16 32.52 -5.10 -8.98
C ALA A 16 31.72 -5.76 -7.85
N ASN A 17 32.24 -5.81 -6.61
CA ASN A 17 31.59 -6.50 -5.49
C ASN A 17 30.60 -5.62 -4.71
N CYS A 18 30.60 -4.30 -4.92
CA CYS A 18 29.70 -3.41 -4.19
C CYS A 18 28.26 -3.48 -4.75
N SER A 19 28.10 -3.66 -6.06
CA SER A 19 26.77 -3.61 -6.70
C SER A 19 25.88 -4.81 -6.40
N LEU A 20 26.45 -6.01 -6.23
CA LEU A 20 25.67 -7.22 -5.92
C LEU A 20 25.19 -7.25 -4.46
N VAL A 21 26.01 -6.79 -3.51
CA VAL A 21 25.65 -6.78 -2.07
C VAL A 21 24.54 -5.77 -1.77
N VAL A 22 24.53 -4.62 -2.44
CA VAL A 22 23.48 -3.60 -2.27
C VAL A 22 22.13 -4.07 -2.81
N ALA A 23 22.11 -4.82 -3.91
CA ALA A 23 20.88 -5.34 -4.50
C ALA A 23 20.20 -6.39 -3.61
N ASP A 24 20.99 -7.25 -2.96
CA ASP A 24 20.50 -8.30 -2.06
C ASP A 24 19.86 -7.69 -0.80
N ASP A 25 20.53 -6.72 -0.15
CA ASP A 25 19.95 -6.02 1.01
C ASP A 25 18.68 -5.25 0.62
N ALA A 26 18.64 -4.59 -0.54
CA ALA A 26 17.45 -3.88 -0.99
C ALA A 26 16.24 -4.81 -1.20
N ALA A 27 16.45 -5.98 -1.80
CA ALA A 27 15.40 -6.99 -1.98
C ALA A 27 14.91 -7.54 -0.64
N ASP A 28 15.83 -7.82 0.27
CA ASP A 28 15.54 -8.26 1.63
C ASP A 28 14.75 -7.23 2.44
N GLN A 29 15.11 -5.95 2.33
CA GLN A 29 14.36 -4.85 2.94
C GLN A 29 12.95 -4.76 2.37
N GLN A 30 12.78 -4.92 1.06
CA GLN A 30 11.48 -4.90 0.41
C GLN A 30 10.60 -6.03 0.95
N ILE A 31 11.10 -7.27 0.98
CA ILE A 31 10.36 -8.44 1.51
C ILE A 31 9.95 -8.20 2.96
N ARG A 32 10.84 -7.65 3.80
CA ARG A 32 10.52 -7.31 5.20
C ARG A 32 9.39 -6.30 5.31
N ARG A 33 9.41 -5.22 4.52
CA ARG A 33 8.37 -4.18 4.53
C ARG A 33 7.04 -4.70 4.00
N GLU A 34 7.05 -5.51 2.95
CA GLU A 34 5.85 -6.14 2.40
C GLU A 34 5.18 -7.07 3.42
N LYS A 35 5.98 -7.88 4.12
CA LYS A 35 5.50 -8.72 5.23
C LYS A 35 4.93 -7.87 6.36
N ALA A 36 5.66 -6.83 6.79
CA ALA A 36 5.22 -5.94 7.85
C ALA A 36 3.91 -5.22 7.51
N PHE A 37 3.74 -4.76 6.27
CA PHE A 37 2.49 -4.15 5.81
C PHE A 37 1.33 -5.13 5.83
N SER A 38 1.54 -6.36 5.35
CA SER A 38 0.55 -7.43 5.40
C SER A 38 0.11 -7.70 6.84
N GLU A 39 1.07 -7.81 7.77
CA GLU A 39 0.83 -8.04 9.19
C GLU A 39 0.15 -6.84 9.87
N GLN A 40 0.51 -5.61 9.51
CA GLN A 40 -0.10 -4.39 10.04
C GLN A 40 -1.57 -4.28 9.61
N MET A 41 -1.89 -4.60 8.36
CA MET A 41 -3.25 -4.49 7.81
C MET A 41 -4.13 -5.71 8.12
N ALA A 42 -3.55 -6.88 8.39
CA ALA A 42 -4.32 -8.06 8.76
C ALA A 42 -5.14 -7.81 10.02
N ARG A 43 -6.43 -8.16 9.98
CA ARG A 43 -7.38 -7.97 11.08
C ARG A 43 -7.36 -6.53 11.61
N SER A 44 -7.41 -5.55 10.71
CA SER A 44 -7.51 -4.14 11.07
C SER A 44 -8.86 -3.55 10.68
N VAL A 45 -9.16 -2.35 11.17
CA VAL A 45 -10.26 -1.51 10.73
C VAL A 45 -9.69 -0.17 10.31
N MET A 46 -9.96 0.22 9.07
CA MET A 46 -9.70 1.57 8.60
C MET A 46 -10.91 2.42 8.97
N ILE A 47 -10.69 3.44 9.78
CA ILE A 47 -11.73 4.33 10.31
C ILE A 47 -11.40 5.75 9.88
N GLY A 48 -12.27 6.36 9.09
CA GLY A 48 -11.98 7.65 8.52
C GLY A 48 -13.19 8.33 7.94
N ALA A 49 -12.93 9.26 7.03
CA ALA A 49 -13.94 10.02 6.32
C ALA A 49 -13.46 10.33 4.90
N PHE A 50 -14.38 10.78 4.06
CA PHE A 50 -14.08 11.27 2.72
C PHE A 50 -14.80 12.59 2.44
N THR A 51 -14.27 13.35 1.50
CA THR A 51 -14.89 14.57 0.95
C THR A 51 -15.36 14.30 -0.48
N VAL A 52 -16.22 15.20 -0.98
CA VAL A 52 -16.60 15.25 -2.40
C VAL A 52 -16.25 16.65 -2.92
N ASP A 53 -15.47 16.73 -3.98
CA ASP A 53 -15.07 18.00 -4.58
C ASP A 53 -16.28 18.85 -4.96
N GLY A 54 -16.23 20.14 -4.66
CA GLY A 54 -17.31 21.09 -4.92
C GLY A 54 -18.54 20.94 -4.01
N LYS A 55 -18.49 20.07 -2.99
CA LYS A 55 -19.47 20.06 -1.89
C LYS A 55 -18.86 20.67 -0.64
N GLU A 56 -19.54 21.66 -0.09
CA GLU A 56 -19.27 22.15 1.26
C GLU A 56 -20.05 21.29 2.26
N ASP A 57 -19.34 20.75 3.25
CA ASP A 57 -19.93 19.94 4.29
C ASP A 57 -20.29 20.84 5.49
N ASP A 58 -21.54 21.30 5.53
CA ASP A 58 -22.10 22.08 6.66
C ASP A 58 -22.21 21.27 7.97
N LYS A 59 -21.92 19.96 7.91
CA LYS A 59 -22.00 19.01 9.01
C LYS A 59 -20.68 18.25 9.12
N PRO A 60 -20.34 17.71 10.29
CA PRO A 60 -19.18 16.83 10.43
C PRO A 60 -19.22 15.70 9.41
N LEU A 61 -18.07 15.40 8.82
CA LEU A 61 -17.95 14.29 7.87
C LEU A 61 -18.42 12.99 8.52
N LYS A 62 -19.13 12.19 7.74
CA LYS A 62 -19.61 10.89 8.20
C LYS A 62 -18.44 9.92 8.33
N GLU A 63 -18.32 9.28 9.49
CA GLU A 63 -17.33 8.21 9.67
C GLU A 63 -17.67 7.01 8.76
N GLU A 64 -16.65 6.53 8.06
CA GLU A 64 -16.65 5.31 7.28
C GLU A 64 -15.72 4.27 7.90
N ARG A 65 -16.07 2.99 7.72
CA ARG A 65 -15.36 1.86 8.29
C ARG A 65 -15.15 0.76 7.25
N TYR A 66 -13.88 0.37 7.06
CA TYR A 66 -13.51 -0.80 6.28
C TYR A 66 -12.83 -1.82 7.19
N GLU A 67 -13.46 -2.98 7.37
CA GLU A 67 -12.89 -4.08 8.14
C GLU A 67 -11.98 -4.91 7.23
N ILE A 68 -10.67 -4.83 7.44
CA ILE A 68 -9.66 -5.56 6.67
C ILE A 68 -9.40 -6.88 7.37
N GLU A 69 -9.70 -7.98 6.69
CA GLU A 69 -9.39 -9.33 7.17
C GLU A 69 -7.94 -9.68 6.87
N SER A 70 -7.52 -9.50 5.62
CA SER A 70 -6.19 -9.81 5.15
C SER A 70 -5.75 -8.89 4.00
N VAL A 71 -4.43 -8.74 3.87
CA VAL A 71 -3.78 -8.07 2.76
C VAL A 71 -2.63 -8.96 2.30
N VAL A 72 -2.67 -9.37 1.03
CA VAL A 72 -1.74 -10.36 0.48
C VAL A 72 -1.21 -9.87 -0.87
N LYS A 73 0.10 -9.93 -1.07
CA LYS A 73 0.73 -9.71 -2.38
C LYS A 73 0.40 -10.89 -3.31
N THR A 74 -0.23 -10.60 -4.44
CA THR A 74 -0.73 -11.61 -5.40
C THR A 74 -0.07 -11.53 -6.78
N GLY A 75 0.83 -10.57 -6.99
CA GLY A 75 1.68 -10.45 -8.18
C GLY A 75 2.85 -9.51 -7.89
N ASP A 76 3.59 -9.08 -8.92
CA ASP A 76 4.78 -8.25 -8.75
C ASP A 76 4.50 -6.97 -7.96
N ASN A 77 3.46 -6.22 -8.36
CA ASN A 77 2.99 -5.02 -7.67
C ASN A 77 1.49 -5.06 -7.31
N TYR A 78 0.84 -6.23 -7.44
CA TYR A 78 -0.58 -6.38 -7.13
C TYR A 78 -0.80 -6.95 -5.72
N TRP A 79 -1.80 -6.39 -5.04
CA TRP A 79 -2.16 -6.72 -3.68
C TRP A 79 -3.66 -6.91 -3.56
N THR A 80 -4.07 -7.98 -2.88
CA THR A 80 -5.48 -8.29 -2.64
C THR A 80 -5.83 -7.96 -1.19
N PHE A 81 -6.73 -7.00 -1.01
CA PHE A 81 -7.35 -6.65 0.26
C PHE A 81 -8.65 -7.43 0.39
N THR A 82 -8.74 -8.32 1.36
CA THR A 82 -10.03 -8.95 1.70
C THR A 82 -10.71 -8.07 2.74
N ALA A 83 -11.73 -7.33 2.32
CA ALA A 83 -12.35 -6.31 3.14
C ALA A 83 -13.87 -6.49 3.22
N ARG A 84 -14.44 -6.22 4.40
CA ARG A 84 -15.87 -5.95 4.56
C ARG A 84 -16.09 -4.46 4.56
N VAL A 85 -16.88 -4.00 3.61
CA VAL A 85 -17.14 -2.59 3.33
C VAL A 85 -18.56 -2.28 3.76
N LYS A 86 -18.72 -1.31 4.68
CA LYS A 86 -20.01 -0.85 5.18
C LYS A 86 -20.21 0.63 4.85
N TYR A 87 -21.11 0.94 3.93
CA TYR A 87 -21.49 2.31 3.59
C TYR A 87 -22.97 2.38 3.19
N GLY A 88 -23.69 3.36 3.73
CA GLY A 88 -25.15 3.47 3.51
C GLY A 88 -25.88 2.18 3.92
N ASN A 89 -26.53 1.52 2.95
CA ASN A 89 -27.23 0.25 3.12
C ASN A 89 -26.43 -0.96 2.57
N THR A 90 -25.19 -0.74 2.13
CA THR A 90 -24.33 -1.77 1.58
C THR A 90 -23.43 -2.32 2.67
N ASP A 91 -23.46 -3.64 2.86
CA ASP A 91 -22.58 -4.40 3.74
C ASP A 91 -22.11 -5.66 3.00
N VAL A 92 -20.92 -5.59 2.41
CA VAL A 92 -20.39 -6.64 1.53
C VAL A 92 -18.96 -6.98 1.90
N LYS A 93 -18.64 -8.28 1.88
CA LYS A 93 -17.27 -8.78 2.00
C LYS A 93 -16.77 -9.16 0.61
N LEU A 94 -15.70 -8.52 0.14
CA LEU A 94 -15.12 -8.79 -1.17
C LEU A 94 -13.59 -8.71 -1.19
N PRO A 95 -12.93 -9.49 -2.06
CA PRO A 95 -11.52 -9.29 -2.38
C PRO A 95 -11.37 -8.11 -3.36
N ILE A 96 -10.54 -7.14 -3.01
CA ILE A 96 -10.21 -5.99 -3.85
C ILE A 96 -8.73 -6.10 -4.23
N THR A 97 -8.45 -6.45 -5.48
CA THR A 97 -7.08 -6.53 -5.99
C THR A 97 -6.70 -5.20 -6.63
N VAL A 98 -5.64 -4.57 -6.12
CA VAL A 98 -5.17 -3.24 -6.55
C VAL A 98 -3.66 -3.25 -6.74
N PRO A 99 -3.13 -2.47 -7.70
CA PRO A 99 -1.71 -2.23 -7.78
C PRO A 99 -1.26 -1.33 -6.61
N MET A 100 -0.05 -1.59 -6.11
CA MET A 100 0.60 -0.80 -5.10
C MET A 100 2.05 -0.51 -5.47
N GLU A 101 2.48 0.71 -5.18
CA GLU A 101 3.87 1.14 -5.30
C GLU A 101 4.36 1.65 -3.94
N TRP A 102 5.68 1.69 -3.77
CA TRP A 102 6.31 2.15 -2.54
C TRP A 102 7.03 3.48 -2.77
N ALA A 103 6.67 4.50 -1.99
CA ALA A 103 7.41 5.75 -1.90
C ALA A 103 8.39 5.65 -0.72
N GLY A 104 9.60 5.17 -0.97
CA GLY A 104 10.54 4.83 0.10
C GLY A 104 10.05 3.63 0.90
N ASP A 105 9.62 3.85 2.14
CA ASP A 105 9.02 2.83 3.02
C ASP A 105 7.49 2.93 3.12
N THR A 106 6.88 3.86 2.38
CA THR A 106 5.45 4.17 2.47
C THR A 106 4.69 3.50 1.32
N PRO A 107 3.84 2.49 1.60
CA PRO A 107 3.03 1.84 0.58
C PRO A 107 1.87 2.73 0.12
N MET A 108 1.58 2.71 -1.18
CA MET A 108 0.50 3.47 -1.81
C MET A 108 -0.27 2.60 -2.81
N VAL A 109 -1.60 2.71 -2.82
CA VAL A 109 -2.49 2.13 -3.86
C VAL A 109 -2.59 3.07 -5.06
N LEU A 110 -2.50 2.55 -6.29
CA LEU A 110 -2.46 3.35 -7.53
C LEU A 110 -3.47 2.88 -8.59
N LEU A 111 -4.73 3.28 -8.47
CA LEU A 111 -5.75 2.94 -9.47
C LEU A 111 -5.90 4.04 -10.51
N THR A 112 -5.79 3.76 -11.80
CA THR A 112 -6.08 4.74 -12.86
C THR A 112 -7.12 4.18 -13.80
N ASP A 113 -8.31 4.78 -13.82
CA ASP A 113 -9.46 4.40 -14.65
C ASP A 113 -9.73 2.88 -14.65
N ALA A 114 -9.63 2.27 -13.46
CA ALA A 114 -9.65 0.83 -13.30
C ALA A 114 -11.08 0.28 -13.15
N THR A 115 -11.28 -0.95 -13.61
CA THR A 115 -12.46 -1.76 -13.31
C THR A 115 -12.18 -2.67 -12.13
N LEU A 116 -12.98 -2.53 -11.08
CA LEU A 116 -12.90 -3.35 -9.87
C LEU A 116 -14.05 -4.37 -9.90
N PRO A 117 -13.74 -5.69 -9.92
CA PRO A 117 -14.76 -6.73 -9.91
C PRO A 117 -15.76 -6.57 -8.76
N GLY A 118 -17.05 -6.57 -9.07
CA GLY A 118 -18.13 -6.40 -8.09
C GLY A 118 -18.39 -4.96 -7.63
N LEU A 119 -17.54 -3.98 -7.96
CA LEU A 119 -17.71 -2.57 -7.58
C LEU A 119 -18.03 -1.66 -8.77
N GLY A 120 -17.57 -2.00 -9.98
CA GLY A 120 -17.84 -1.24 -11.21
C GLY A 120 -16.58 -0.83 -11.98
N SER A 121 -16.72 0.17 -12.84
CA SER A 121 -15.64 0.68 -13.71
C SER A 121 -15.33 2.15 -13.42
N ALA A 122 -14.21 2.64 -13.96
CA ALA A 122 -13.76 4.03 -13.84
C ALA A 122 -13.38 4.48 -12.43
N PHE A 123 -12.73 3.60 -11.66
CA PHE A 123 -12.15 3.93 -10.37
C PHE A 123 -10.72 4.47 -10.52
N SER A 124 -10.46 5.62 -9.91
CA SER A 124 -9.09 6.11 -9.71
C SER A 124 -8.85 6.42 -8.24
N ALA A 125 -7.65 6.11 -7.75
CA ALA A 125 -7.28 6.36 -6.36
C ALA A 125 -5.77 6.49 -6.21
N ARG A 126 -5.32 7.34 -5.28
CA ARG A 126 -3.95 7.39 -4.77
C ARG A 126 -4.03 7.44 -3.26
N VAL A 127 -3.87 6.30 -2.60
CA VAL A 127 -4.05 6.18 -1.13
C VAL A 127 -2.76 5.63 -0.52
N LEU A 128 -2.12 6.43 0.32
CA LEU A 128 -0.91 6.04 1.04
C LEU A 128 -1.25 5.57 2.46
N PHE A 129 -0.41 4.71 3.01
CA PHE A 129 -0.51 4.21 4.39
C PHE A 129 0.78 4.52 5.12
N HIS A 130 0.71 5.28 6.22
CA HIS A 130 1.88 5.69 6.97
C HIS A 130 1.53 5.85 8.45
N ASP A 131 2.33 5.27 9.33
CA ASP A 131 2.23 5.41 10.79
C ASP A 131 0.80 5.25 11.36
N GLY A 132 0.17 4.12 11.04
CA GLY A 132 -1.20 3.81 11.50
C GLY A 132 -2.29 4.72 10.91
N ARG A 133 -1.99 5.48 9.86
CA ARG A 133 -2.93 6.34 9.14
C ARG A 133 -2.98 6.00 7.67
N TYR A 134 -4.06 6.42 7.03
CA TYR A 134 -4.15 6.44 5.57
C TYR A 134 -4.69 7.78 5.11
N ALA A 135 -4.29 8.20 3.92
CA ALA A 135 -4.79 9.41 3.29
C ALA A 135 -4.62 9.31 1.77
N GLY A 136 -5.46 10.01 1.02
CA GLY A 136 -5.39 9.94 -0.42
C GLY A 136 -6.48 10.67 -1.16
N THR A 137 -6.48 10.48 -2.48
CA THR A 137 -7.58 10.88 -3.37
C THR A 137 -8.35 9.65 -3.83
N TRP A 138 -9.63 9.86 -4.10
CA TRP A 138 -10.51 8.88 -4.71
C TRP A 138 -11.31 9.55 -5.84
N GLN A 139 -11.67 8.77 -6.85
CA GLN A 139 -12.49 9.21 -7.96
C GLN A 139 -13.25 8.02 -8.55
N HIS A 140 -14.51 8.26 -8.90
CA HIS A 140 -15.35 7.34 -9.66
C HIS A 140 -16.06 8.14 -10.78
N GLY A 141 -15.61 7.91 -12.02
CA GLY A 141 -16.03 8.71 -13.17
C GLY A 141 -15.68 10.20 -12.99
N LYS A 142 -16.69 11.07 -12.92
CA LYS A 142 -16.52 12.54 -12.79
C LYS A 142 -16.55 13.04 -11.34
N VAL A 143 -16.82 12.17 -10.37
CA VAL A 143 -16.94 12.53 -8.95
C VAL A 143 -15.71 12.04 -8.22
N GLY A 144 -15.11 12.88 -7.38
CA GLY A 144 -13.96 12.52 -6.57
C GLY A 144 -13.82 13.39 -5.34
N GLY A 145 -12.71 13.22 -4.65
CA GLY A 145 -12.32 14.01 -3.49
C GLY A 145 -11.18 13.37 -2.73
N HIS A 146 -11.10 13.68 -1.43
CA HIS A 146 -10.08 13.14 -0.54
C HIS A 146 -10.67 12.09 0.39
N MET A 147 -9.85 11.14 0.83
CA MET A 147 -10.19 10.21 1.89
C MET A 147 -9.04 10.11 2.87
N PHE A 148 -9.33 9.99 4.16
CA PHE A 148 -8.31 9.93 5.20
C PHE A 148 -8.84 9.31 6.48
N GLY A 149 -7.94 8.75 7.29
CA GLY A 149 -8.32 8.14 8.54
C GLY A 149 -7.17 7.49 9.27
N ARG A 150 -7.53 6.65 10.24
CA ARG A 150 -6.64 5.86 11.08
C ARG A 150 -6.91 4.37 10.89
N ILE A 151 -5.92 3.56 11.24
CA ILE A 151 -5.93 2.11 11.11
C ILE A 151 -5.80 1.56 12.53
N GLU A 152 -6.81 0.82 12.98
CA GLU A 152 -6.85 0.21 14.31
C GLU A 152 -6.87 -1.31 14.17
N LYS A 153 -6.22 -2.05 15.08
CA LYS A 153 -6.39 -3.50 15.12
C LYS A 153 -7.81 -3.86 15.56
N GLN A 154 -8.40 -4.85 14.91
CA GLN A 154 -9.66 -5.43 15.36
C GLN A 154 -9.45 -6.02 16.75
N LYS A 155 -10.41 -5.77 17.64
CA LYS A 155 -10.47 -6.51 18.89
C LYS A 155 -10.69 -7.99 18.57
N PRO A 156 -10.05 -8.93 19.29
CA PRO A 156 -10.40 -10.34 19.20
C PRO A 156 -11.91 -10.48 19.38
N SER A 157 -12.61 -11.14 18.45
CA SER A 157 -14.04 -11.41 18.67
C SER A 157 -14.17 -12.45 19.77
N GLU A 158 -15.06 -12.19 20.72
CA GLU A 158 -15.41 -13.09 21.83
C GLU A 158 -16.17 -14.36 21.36
N SER A 159 -16.35 -14.54 20.06
CA SER A 159 -17.19 -15.58 19.45
C SER A 159 -16.43 -16.82 18.97
N ALA A 160 -15.18 -17.01 19.39
CA ALA A 160 -14.36 -18.17 19.01
C ALA A 160 -14.17 -19.17 20.17
N SER A 161 -15.10 -19.18 21.13
CA SER A 161 -15.18 -20.18 22.19
C SER A 161 -16.60 -20.73 22.26
N GLU A 162 -16.92 -21.63 21.33
CA GLU A 162 -17.95 -22.67 21.48
C GLU A 162 -17.51 -23.92 20.70
#